data_AF-A0A5B2V1J7-F1
#
_entry.id   AF-A0A5B2V1J7-F1
#
_cell.length_a   1.000
_cell.length_b   1.000
_cell.length_c   1.000
_cell.angle_alpha   90.00
_cell.angle_beta   90.00
_cell.angle_gamma   90.00
#
_symmetry.space_group_name_H-M   'P 1'
#
loop_
_entity.id
_entity.type
_entity.pdbx_description
1 polymer ?
#
loop_
_entity_poly.entity_id
_entity_poly.type
_entity_poly.pdbx_seq_one_letter_code
_entity_poly.pdbx_strand_id
1 'polypeptide(L)'
;MPLTALVVLALVCAVIGGMLFFAGGVAPQVFRALPVAEGGRFLRRLFPVYYLVFGVATLVAAAIAAAGGLWREGLLLGLVAVGFAVARQGLMPRINGLRDRVTAGDKAAQAPFDTLHRTSVWLNGFQLLGLVAIAVLLASRA
;
A
#
# COMPACT_ATOMS: atom_id res chain seq x y z
N MET A 1 19.16 16.80 12.54
CA MET A 1 18.25 15.66 12.80
C MET A 1 18.88 14.57 13.68
N PRO A 2 18.17 14.01 14.68
CA PRO A 2 18.63 12.87 15.48
C PRO A 2 18.63 11.55 14.68
N LEU A 3 19.47 10.58 15.06
CA LEU A 3 19.61 9.29 14.37
C LEU A 3 18.27 8.56 14.18
N THR A 4 17.40 8.56 15.20
CA THR A 4 16.06 7.97 15.10
C THR A 4 15.25 8.57 13.95
N ALA A 5 15.23 9.89 13.80
CA ALA A 5 14.48 10.55 12.74
C ALA A 5 15.04 10.18 11.35
N LEU A 6 16.36 10.07 11.21
CA LEU A 6 17.00 9.63 9.98
C LEU A 6 16.60 8.18 9.61
N VAL A 7 16.63 7.27 10.59
CA VAL A 7 16.25 5.86 10.37
C VAL A 7 14.78 5.75 9.96
N VAL A 8 13.88 6.46 10.65
CA VAL A 8 12.44 6.47 10.32
C VAL A 8 12.23 7.05 8.92
N LEU A 9 12.88 8.18 8.59
CA LEU A 9 12.80 8.79 7.26
C LEU A 9 13.28 7.83 6.17
N ALA A 10 14.39 7.13 6.37
CA ALA A 10 14.92 6.17 5.42
C ALA A 10 13.92 5.02 5.14
N LEU A 11 13.30 4.47 6.19
CA LEU A 11 12.26 3.44 6.04
C LEU A 11 11.03 3.96 5.28
N VAL A 12 10.56 5.17 5.61
CA VAL A 12 9.43 5.80 4.93
C VAL A 12 9.74 6.03 3.44
N CYS A 13 10.92 6.56 3.12
CA CYS A 13 11.36 6.73 1.73
C CYS A 13 11.48 5.40 0.98
N ALA A 14 11.94 4.33 1.63
CA ALA A 14 11.98 3.00 1.03
C ALA A 14 10.58 2.48 0.68
N VAL A 15 9.59 2.67 1.57
CA VAL A 15 8.18 2.32 1.30
C VAL A 15 7.63 3.16 0.15
N ILE A 16 7.82 4.48 0.16
CA ILE A 16 7.39 5.38 -0.92
C ILE A 16 7.97 4.92 -2.27
N GLY A 17 9.28 4.69 -2.32
CA GLY A 17 9.98 4.23 -3.53
C GLY A 17 9.44 2.90 -4.02
N GLY A 18 9.21 1.94 -3.12
CA GLY A 18 8.60 0.65 -3.45
C GLY A 18 7.17 0.77 -4.00
N MET A 19 6.34 1.63 -3.41
CA MET A 19 4.98 1.88 -3.90
C MET A 19 4.99 2.53 -5.29
N LEU A 20 5.84 3.54 -5.51
CA LEU A 20 5.99 4.22 -6.79
C LEU A 20 6.53 3.28 -7.87
N PHE A 21 7.57 2.49 -7.54
CA PHE A 21 8.13 1.50 -8.46
C PHE A 21 7.10 0.43 -8.84
N PHE A 22 6.29 -0.02 -7.88
CA PHE A 22 5.22 -0.96 -8.18
C PHE A 22 4.16 -0.34 -9.11
N ALA A 23 3.69 0.86 -8.80
CA ALA A 23 2.60 1.51 -9.54
C ALA A 23 3.02 1.99 -10.94
N GLY A 24 4.21 2.58 -11.08
CA GLY A 24 4.71 3.12 -12.34
C GLY A 24 5.59 2.16 -13.14
N GLY A 25 6.21 1.17 -12.48
CA GLY A 25 7.11 0.19 -13.08
C GLY A 25 6.46 -1.17 -13.21
N VAL A 26 6.28 -1.89 -12.09
CA VAL A 26 5.88 -3.30 -12.09
C VAL A 26 4.52 -3.52 -12.76
N ALA A 27 3.45 -2.86 -12.29
CA ALA A 27 2.11 -3.14 -12.77
C ALA A 27 1.91 -2.80 -14.27
N PRO A 28 2.40 -1.65 -14.78
CA PRO A 28 2.32 -1.36 -16.22
C PRO A 28 3.12 -2.36 -17.08
N GLN A 29 4.31 -2.78 -16.63
CA GLN A 29 5.11 -3.74 -17.39
C GLN A 29 4.47 -5.13 -17.42
N VAL A 30 3.84 -5.56 -16.32
CA VAL A 30 3.07 -6.82 -16.29
C VAL A 30 1.96 -6.80 -17.35
N PHE A 31 1.18 -5.72 -17.44
CA PHE A 31 0.11 -5.63 -18.45
C PHE A 31 0.59 -5.35 -19.88
N ARG A 32 1.84 -4.91 -20.07
CA ARG A 32 2.47 -4.84 -21.39
C ARG A 32 3.00 -6.20 -21.84
N ALA A 33 3.52 -6.99 -20.91
CA ALA A 33 4.16 -8.28 -21.20
C ALA A 33 3.18 -9.46 -21.26
N LEU A 34 2.06 -9.39 -20.54
CA LEU A 34 1.11 -10.49 -20.40
C LEU A 34 -0.30 -10.09 -20.86
N PRO A 35 -1.09 -11.06 -21.38
CA PRO A 35 -2.53 -10.87 -21.55
C PRO A 35 -3.19 -10.44 -20.24
N VAL A 36 -4.24 -9.61 -20.32
CA VAL A 36 -4.91 -9.01 -19.15
C VAL A 36 -5.30 -10.05 -18.08
N ALA A 37 -5.80 -11.22 -18.49
CA ALA A 37 -6.19 -12.29 -17.58
C ALA A 37 -4.99 -12.87 -16.79
N GLU A 38 -3.86 -13.06 -17.47
CA GLU A 38 -2.63 -13.59 -16.87
C GLU A 38 -1.94 -12.54 -15.99
N GLY A 39 -1.84 -11.29 -16.47
CA GLY A 39 -1.33 -10.17 -15.68
C GLY A 39 -2.15 -9.93 -14.41
N GLY A 40 -3.48 -10.00 -14.51
CA GLY A 40 -4.37 -9.94 -13.36
C GLY A 40 -4.12 -11.08 -12.37
N ARG A 41 -3.94 -12.32 -12.84
CA ARG A 41 -3.62 -13.48 -11.99
C ARG A 41 -2.27 -13.33 -11.30
N PHE A 42 -1.26 -12.81 -12.00
CA PHE A 42 0.05 -12.51 -11.43
C PHE A 42 -0.06 -11.47 -10.31
N LEU A 43 -0.69 -10.31 -10.60
CA LEU A 43 -0.83 -9.24 -9.60
C LEU A 43 -1.65 -9.68 -8.38
N ARG A 44 -2.69 -10.53 -8.55
CA ARG A 44 -3.44 -11.11 -7.42
C ARG A 44 -2.56 -11.91 -6.46
N ARG A 45 -1.51 -12.58 -6.96
CA ARG A 45 -0.54 -13.30 -6.12
C ARG A 45 0.50 -12.36 -5.50
N LEU A 46 0.80 -11.25 -6.17
CA LEU A 46 1.79 -10.28 -5.70
C LEU A 46 1.24 -9.32 -4.64
N PHE A 47 -0.03 -8.89 -4.74
CA PHE A 47 -0.64 -7.95 -3.78
C PHE A 47 -0.57 -8.38 -2.30
N PRO A 48 -0.79 -9.67 -1.92
CA PRO A 48 -0.61 -10.11 -0.54
C PRO A 48 0.79 -9.86 0.01
N VAL A 49 1.83 -9.98 -0.84
CA VAL A 49 3.22 -9.74 -0.48
C VAL A 49 3.48 -8.23 -0.41
N TYR A 50 3.01 -7.47 -1.41
CA TYR A 50 3.08 -6.00 -1.44
C TYR A 50 2.55 -5.39 -0.14
N TYR A 51 1.31 -5.74 0.24
CA TYR A 51 0.70 -5.17 1.44
C TYR A 51 1.37 -5.63 2.73
N LEU A 52 1.89 -6.86 2.77
CA LEU A 52 2.60 -7.37 3.94
C LEU A 52 3.94 -6.65 4.13
N VAL A 53 4.76 -6.58 3.08
CA VAL A 53 6.10 -5.96 3.14
C VAL A 53 5.99 -4.49 3.50
N PHE A 54 5.13 -3.74 2.81
CA PHE A 54 4.98 -2.31 3.10
C PHE A 54 4.25 -2.05 4.42
N GLY A 55 3.24 -2.85 4.77
CA GLY A 55 2.59 -2.76 6.07
C GLY A 55 3.56 -2.99 7.24
N VAL A 56 4.38 -4.04 7.17
CA VAL A 56 5.37 -4.35 8.22
C VAL A 56 6.46 -3.28 8.27
N ALA A 57 7.00 -2.85 7.13
CA ALA A 57 8.02 -1.80 7.09
C ALA A 57 7.50 -0.48 7.70
N THR A 58 6.27 -0.08 7.37
CA THR A 58 5.62 1.10 7.96
C THR A 58 5.35 0.92 9.46
N LEU A 59 4.94 -0.27 9.90
CA LEU A 59 4.73 -0.56 11.32
C LEU A 59 6.03 -0.51 12.12
N VAL A 60 7.13 -1.04 11.58
CA VAL A 60 8.46 -0.95 12.20
C VAL A 60 8.91 0.51 12.30
N ALA A 61 8.72 1.30 11.23
CA ALA A 61 9.00 2.73 11.27
C ALA A 61 8.17 3.46 12.35
N ALA A 62 6.89 3.10 12.50
CA ALA A 62 6.02 3.63 13.55
C ALA A 62 6.54 3.31 14.96
N ALA A 63 6.96 2.07 15.19
CA ALA A 63 7.48 1.62 16.49
C ALA A 63 8.80 2.33 16.85
N ILE A 64 9.72 2.47 15.90
CA ILE A 64 10.98 3.20 16.09
C ILE A 64 10.71 4.68 16.38
N ALA A 65 9.79 5.30 15.64
CA ALA A 65 9.40 6.69 15.86
C ALA A 65 8.85 6.91 17.28
N ALA A 66 7.91 6.05 17.70
CA ALA A 66 7.34 6.08 19.05
C ALA A 66 8.41 5.92 20.14
N ALA A 67 9.29 4.91 20.02
CA ALA A 67 10.36 4.67 20.98
C ALA A 67 11.38 5.83 21.06
N GLY A 68 11.58 6.56 19.96
CA GLY A 68 12.46 7.74 19.93
C GLY A 68 11.76 9.07 20.22
N GLY A 69 10.54 9.07 20.76
CA GLY A 69 9.81 10.28 21.17
C GLY A 69 9.11 11.04 20.03
N LEU A 70 9.12 10.51 18.81
CA LEU A 70 8.41 11.07 17.64
C LEU A 70 6.96 10.56 17.62
N TRP A 71 6.23 10.78 18.71
CA TRP A 71 4.90 10.19 18.92
C TRP A 71 3.88 10.55 17.84
N ARG A 72 3.89 11.80 17.37
CA ARG A 72 3.01 12.26 16.30
C ARG A 72 3.26 11.51 15.00
N GLU A 73 4.52 11.41 14.57
CA GLU A 73 4.92 10.67 13.38
C GLU A 73 4.65 9.17 13.53
N GLY A 74 4.93 8.60 14.71
CA GLY A 74 4.63 7.20 15.03
C GLY A 74 3.14 6.87 14.93
N LEU A 75 2.26 7.72 15.46
CA LEU A 75 0.81 7.55 15.33
C LEU A 75 0.34 7.61 13.87
N LEU A 76 0.83 8.58 13.11
CA LEU A 76 0.49 8.71 11.68
C LEU A 76 0.96 7.50 10.87
N LEU A 77 2.18 7.02 11.10
CA LEU A 77 2.69 5.80 10.47
C LEU A 77 1.89 4.56 10.90
N GLY A 78 1.50 4.47 12.17
CA GLY A 78 0.63 3.42 12.68
C GLY A 78 -0.71 3.36 11.93
N LEU A 79 -1.35 4.51 11.69
CA LEU A 79 -2.58 4.59 10.90
C LEU A 79 -2.37 4.12 9.45
N VAL A 80 -1.25 4.47 8.82
CA VAL A 80 -0.90 3.99 7.48
C VAL A 80 -0.71 2.46 7.48
N ALA A 81 -0.04 1.90 8.48
CA ALA A 81 0.15 0.46 8.62
C ALA A 81 -1.18 -0.29 8.82
N VAL A 82 -2.11 0.26 9.61
CA VAL A 82 -3.48 -0.27 9.71
C VAL A 82 -4.18 -0.24 8.35
N GLY A 83 -4.02 0.81 7.56
CA GLY A 83 -4.53 0.88 6.19
C GLY A 83 -4.06 -0.29 5.32
N PHE A 84 -2.79 -0.68 5.42
CA PHE A 84 -2.24 -1.84 4.70
C PHE A 84 -2.87 -3.16 5.18
N ALA A 85 -3.07 -3.30 6.50
CA ALA A 85 -3.75 -4.47 7.06
C ALA A 85 -5.21 -4.57 6.59
N VAL A 86 -5.95 -3.45 6.59
CA VAL A 86 -7.33 -3.37 6.10
C VAL A 86 -7.40 -3.69 4.60
N ALA A 87 -6.47 -3.16 3.80
CA ALA A 87 -6.39 -3.47 2.37
C ALA A 87 -6.15 -4.98 2.14
N ARG A 88 -5.18 -5.56 2.85
CA ARG A 88 -4.80 -6.97 2.71
C ARG A 88 -5.86 -7.94 3.21
N GLN A 89 -6.40 -7.72 4.40
CA GLN A 89 -7.28 -8.69 5.06
C GLN A 89 -8.76 -8.43 4.79
N GLY A 90 -9.15 -7.19 4.47
CA GLY A 90 -10.53 -6.80 4.24
C GLY A 90 -10.87 -6.63 2.76
N LEU A 91 -10.23 -5.64 2.11
CA LEU A 91 -10.61 -5.24 0.75
C LEU A 91 -10.21 -6.29 -0.29
N MET A 92 -8.96 -6.75 -0.27
CA MET A 92 -8.42 -7.64 -1.30
C MET A 92 -9.19 -8.97 -1.44
N PRO A 93 -9.53 -9.71 -0.36
CA PRO A 93 -10.31 -10.94 -0.49
C PRO A 93 -11.69 -10.71 -1.12
N ARG A 94 -12.35 -9.60 -0.76
CA ARG A 94 -13.66 -9.22 -1.30
C ARG A 94 -13.57 -8.85 -2.78
N ILE A 95 -12.58 -8.05 -3.17
CA ILE A 95 -12.32 -7.69 -4.58
C ILE A 95 -12.06 -8.95 -5.41
N ASN A 96 -11.23 -9.85 -4.89
CA ASN A 96 -10.90 -11.12 -5.52
C ASN A 96 -12.14 -12.00 -5.71
N GLY A 97 -12.98 -12.16 -4.69
CA GLY A 97 -14.21 -12.93 -4.80
C GLY A 97 -15.22 -12.33 -5.80
N LEU A 98 -15.34 -11.00 -5.85
CA LEU A 98 -16.16 -10.33 -6.86
C LEU A 98 -15.61 -10.54 -8.27
N ARG A 99 -14.28 -10.48 -8.45
CA ARG A 99 -13.65 -10.76 -9.74
C ARG A 99 -13.92 -12.19 -10.19
N ASP A 100 -13.86 -13.16 -9.28
CA ASP A 100 -14.13 -14.57 -9.60
C ASP A 100 -15.58 -14.77 -10.06
N ARG A 101 -16.55 -14.08 -9.43
CA ARG A 101 -17.96 -14.06 -9.88
C ARG A 101 -18.13 -13.44 -11.27
N VAL A 102 -17.48 -12.30 -11.52
CA VAL A 102 -17.48 -11.66 -12.85
C VAL A 102 -16.97 -12.63 -13.91
N THR A 103 -15.87 -13.34 -13.64
CA THR A 103 -15.31 -14.35 -14.57
C THR A 103 -16.23 -15.55 -14.76
N ALA A 104 -17.04 -15.91 -13.75
CA ALA A 104 -18.06 -16.94 -13.84
C ALA A 104 -19.35 -16.49 -14.59
N GLY A 105 -19.40 -15.25 -15.09
CA GLY A 105 -20.52 -14.73 -15.88
C GLY A 105 -21.58 -13.95 -15.09
N ASP A 106 -21.37 -13.73 -13.79
CA ASP A 106 -22.27 -12.93 -12.96
C ASP A 106 -22.07 -11.43 -13.23
N LYS A 107 -22.90 -10.89 -14.12
CA LYS A 107 -22.89 -9.47 -14.49
C LYS A 107 -23.20 -8.54 -13.31
N ALA A 108 -23.95 -8.98 -12.31
CA ALA A 108 -24.28 -8.15 -11.15
C ALA A 108 -23.06 -7.91 -10.23
N ALA A 109 -22.02 -8.75 -10.33
CA ALA A 109 -20.78 -8.58 -9.56
C ALA A 109 -19.85 -7.49 -10.14
N GLN A 110 -20.08 -7.00 -11.36
CA GLN A 110 -19.19 -6.05 -12.03
C GLN A 110 -19.18 -4.66 -11.34
N ALA A 111 -20.35 -4.06 -11.11
CA ALA A 111 -20.46 -2.76 -10.44
C ALA A 111 -19.83 -2.72 -9.02
N PRO A 112 -20.09 -3.70 -8.13
CA PRO A 112 -19.43 -3.72 -6.82
C PRO A 112 -17.93 -4.04 -6.94
N PHE A 113 -17.51 -4.85 -7.91
CA PHE A 113 -16.08 -5.07 -8.19
C PHE A 113 -15.38 -3.75 -8.52
N ASP A 114 -15.90 -2.99 -9.48
CA ASP A 114 -15.29 -1.74 -9.95
C ASP A 114 -15.22 -0.70 -8.82
N THR A 115 -16.30 -0.60 -8.04
CA THR A 115 -16.35 0.30 -6.89
C THR A 115 -15.29 -0.06 -5.87
N LEU A 116 -15.23 -1.32 -5.43
CA LEU A 116 -14.31 -1.75 -4.37
C LEU A 116 -12.85 -1.73 -4.84
N HIS A 117 -12.60 -2.10 -6.09
CA HIS A 117 -11.28 -2.00 -6.70
C HIS A 117 -10.81 -0.54 -6.70
N ARG A 118 -11.64 0.39 -7.19
CA ARG A 118 -11.31 1.83 -7.19
C ARG A 118 -11.07 2.35 -5.77
N THR A 119 -11.90 1.96 -4.79
CA THR A 119 -11.69 2.32 -3.39
C THR A 119 -10.34 1.84 -2.86
N SER A 120 -9.91 0.62 -3.18
CA SER A 120 -8.60 0.11 -2.77
C SER A 120 -7.43 0.87 -3.40
N VAL A 121 -7.58 1.31 -4.66
CA VAL A 121 -6.57 2.12 -5.36
C VAL A 121 -6.45 3.49 -4.70
N TRP A 122 -7.58 4.14 -4.40
CA TRP A 122 -7.59 5.41 -3.68
C TRP A 122 -7.00 5.29 -2.27
N LEU A 123 -7.35 4.25 -1.52
CA LEU A 123 -6.76 3.98 -0.21
C LEU A 123 -5.23 3.92 -0.31
N ASN A 124 -4.71 3.14 -1.26
CA ASN A 124 -3.27 3.01 -1.46
C ASN A 124 -2.61 4.33 -1.89
N GLY A 125 -3.30 5.13 -2.72
CA GLY A 125 -2.88 6.47 -3.09
C GLY A 125 -2.83 7.44 -1.90
N PHE A 126 -3.83 7.42 -1.02
CA PHE A 126 -3.82 8.23 0.20
C PHE A 126 -2.75 7.80 1.19
N GLN A 127 -2.47 6.50 1.30
CA GLN A 127 -1.33 6.00 2.09
C GLN A 127 -0.01 6.55 1.55
N LEU A 128 0.19 6.53 0.23
CA LEU A 128 1.36 7.10 -0.41
C LEU A 128 1.51 8.61 -0.13
N LEU A 129 0.43 9.38 -0.31
CA LEU A 129 0.43 10.82 -0.01
C LEU A 129 0.71 11.09 1.48
N GLY A 130 0.13 10.29 2.37
CA GLY A 130 0.38 10.36 3.80
C GLY A 130 1.84 10.08 4.15
N LEU A 131 2.45 9.05 3.55
CA LEU A 131 3.88 8.75 3.72
C LEU A 131 4.76 9.89 3.21
N VAL A 132 4.45 10.49 2.07
CA VAL A 132 5.17 11.66 1.54
C VAL A 132 5.07 12.84 2.51
N ALA A 133 3.87 13.14 3.03
CA ALA A 133 3.68 14.20 4.01
C ALA A 133 4.50 13.94 5.29
N ILE A 134 4.50 12.71 5.79
CA ILE A 134 5.31 12.31 6.96
C ILE A 134 6.81 12.45 6.66
N ALA A 135 7.27 12.06 5.47
CA ALA A 135 8.67 12.24 5.07
C ALA A 135 9.08 13.71 5.06
N VAL A 136 8.25 14.61 4.52
CA VAL A 136 8.49 16.06 4.54
C VAL A 136 8.54 16.59 5.97
N LEU A 137 7.62 16.15 6.84
CA LEU A 137 7.61 16.52 8.25
C LEU A 137 8.86 16.06 9.02
N LEU A 138 9.37 14.87 8.70
CA LEU A 138 10.62 14.36 9.28
C LEU A 138 11.83 15.13 8.77
N ALA A 139 11.86 15.45 7.47
CA ALA A 139 12.94 16.19 6.84
C ALA A 139 13.01 17.66 7.30
N SER A 140 11.87 18.28 7.63
CA SER A 140 11.84 19.67 8.11
C SER A 140 12.29 19.84 9.55
N ARG A 141 12.49 18.74 10.30
CA ARG A 141 13.08 18.73 11.66
C ARG A 141 14.62 18.73 11.62
N ALA A 142 15.22 19.13 10.50
CA ALA A 142 16.67 19.15 10.30
C ALA A 142 17.38 20.07 11.29
#